data_AF-A0A4Q7CKX3-F1
#
_entry.id   AF-A0A4Q7CKX3-F1
#
_cell.length_a   1.000
_cell.length_b   1.000
_cell.length_c   1.000
_cell.angle_alpha   90.00
_cell.angle_beta   90.00
_cell.angle_gamma   90.00
#
_symmetry.space_group_name_H-M   'P 1'
#
loop_
_entity.id
_entity.type
_entity.pdbx_description
1 polymer ?
#
loop_
_entity_poly.entity_id
_entity_poly.type
_entity_poly.pdbx_seq_one_letter_code
_entity_poly.pdbx_strand_id
1 'polypeptide(L)'
;SIACFFVLFLPQPKNHEDMKKSAFKLMVLDVLALYCIVIGLYNVYFFLAAENGVDLTIFWIVGIITMFVGLLSFIYGIYLLINTPFWLKDKKKDEQIFGKAITIIILFLFSLVVVIQKIIEYFTIPNINESKFMILGIGGMMPFVYFVIMMLYIHYTQVLLNYELKDADELFE
;
A
#
# COMPACT_ATOMS: atom_id res chain seq x y z
N SER A 1 -13.66 -6.06 10.66
CA SER A 1 -12.25 -5.98 10.25
C SER A 1 -11.42 -5.54 11.44
N ILE A 2 -10.25 -6.16 11.70
CA ILE A 2 -9.35 -5.80 12.81
C ILE A 2 -8.93 -4.31 12.73
N ALA A 3 -8.88 -3.74 11.52
CA ALA A 3 -8.72 -2.31 11.27
C ALA A 3 -9.79 -1.45 11.98
N CYS A 4 -11.06 -1.90 11.99
CA CYS A 4 -12.16 -1.20 12.65
C CYS A 4 -12.00 -1.20 14.20
N PHE A 5 -11.28 -2.19 14.74
CA PHE A 5 -11.00 -2.27 16.18
C PHE A 5 -9.90 -1.28 16.59
N PHE A 6 -8.93 -1.00 15.71
CA PHE A 6 -7.91 0.05 15.93
C PHE A 6 -8.48 1.47 15.77
N VAL A 7 -9.48 1.66 14.91
CA VAL A 7 -10.22 2.93 14.78
C VAL A 7 -10.84 3.36 16.12
N LEU A 8 -11.25 2.42 16.97
CA LEU A 8 -11.82 2.71 18.30
C LEU A 8 -10.80 3.24 19.31
N PHE A 9 -9.50 3.00 19.11
CA PHE A 9 -8.43 3.52 19.97
C PHE A 9 -7.89 4.88 19.48
N LEU A 10 -8.29 5.32 18.29
CA LEU A 10 -7.92 6.64 17.81
C LEU A 10 -8.83 7.70 18.44
N PRO A 11 -8.27 8.78 19.01
CA PRO A 11 -9.08 9.86 19.56
C PRO A 11 -10.00 10.40 18.47
N GLN A 12 -11.29 10.54 18.78
CA GLN A 12 -12.24 11.13 17.85
C GLN A 12 -11.75 12.53 17.45
N PRO A 13 -11.69 12.82 16.14
CA PRO A 13 -11.18 14.10 15.67
C PRO A 13 -12.10 15.21 16.17
N LYS A 14 -11.51 16.24 16.77
CA LYS A 14 -12.24 17.40 17.31
C LYS A 14 -12.37 18.54 16.29
N ASN A 15 -11.44 18.61 15.32
CA ASN A 15 -11.33 19.66 14.30
C ASN A 15 -11.07 19.09 12.89
N HIS A 16 -11.29 19.92 11.86
CA HIS A 16 -11.16 19.57 10.43
C HIS A 16 -9.76 19.08 10.04
N GLU A 17 -8.70 19.76 10.50
CA GLU A 17 -7.31 19.35 10.26
C GLU A 17 -6.96 18.02 10.97
N ASP A 18 -7.50 17.80 12.17
CA ASP A 18 -7.28 16.58 12.93
C ASP A 18 -7.93 15.37 12.26
N MET A 19 -9.07 15.57 11.59
CA MET A 19 -9.75 14.52 10.83
C MET A 19 -8.96 14.10 9.59
N LYS A 20 -8.43 15.05 8.81
CA LYS A 20 -7.53 14.75 7.66
C LYS A 20 -6.29 13.99 8.12
N LYS A 21 -5.69 14.41 9.23
CA LYS A 21 -4.51 13.75 9.82
C LYS A 21 -4.80 12.37 10.39
N SER A 22 -5.98 12.17 10.98
CA SER A 22 -6.43 10.86 11.49
C SER A 22 -6.71 9.89 10.35
N ALA A 23 -7.42 10.32 9.32
CA ALA A 23 -7.68 9.52 8.12
C ALA A 23 -6.38 9.11 7.40
N PHE A 24 -5.39 10.00 7.32
CA PHE A 24 -4.06 9.66 6.81
C PHE A 24 -3.37 8.56 7.62
N LYS A 25 -3.34 8.71 8.95
CA LYS A 25 -2.72 7.71 9.84
C LYS A 25 -3.39 6.35 9.70
N LEU A 26 -4.72 6.34 9.61
CA LEU A 26 -5.49 5.12 9.36
C LEU A 26 -5.15 4.48 8.04
N MET A 27 -5.07 5.26 6.96
CA MET A 27 -4.72 4.75 5.65
C MET A 27 -3.31 4.13 5.62
N VAL A 28 -2.32 4.79 6.23
CA VAL A 28 -0.96 4.24 6.37
C VAL A 28 -0.97 2.95 7.19
N LEU A 29 -1.72 2.93 8.30
CA LEU A 29 -1.86 1.75 9.15
C LEU A 29 -2.49 0.57 8.40
N ASP A 30 -3.54 0.81 7.60
CA ASP A 30 -4.20 -0.21 6.80
C ASP A 30 -3.27 -0.81 5.74
N VAL A 31 -2.49 0.03 5.05
CA VAL A 31 -1.49 -0.44 4.08
C VAL A 31 -0.40 -1.27 4.78
N LEU A 32 0.09 -0.84 5.93
CA LEU A 32 1.05 -1.60 6.72
C LEU A 32 0.48 -2.94 7.18
N ALA A 33 -0.76 -2.96 7.67
CA ALA A 33 -1.42 -4.19 8.12
C ALA A 33 -1.56 -5.20 6.98
N LEU A 34 -1.97 -4.75 5.77
CA LEU A 34 -2.04 -5.62 4.59
C LEU A 34 -0.67 -6.21 4.23
N TYR A 35 0.38 -5.40 4.24
CA TYR A 35 1.74 -5.87 3.96
C TYR A 35 2.27 -6.83 5.04
N CYS A 36 1.94 -6.62 6.32
CA CYS A 36 2.29 -7.55 7.39
C CYS A 36 1.68 -8.94 7.17
N ILE A 37 0.42 -9.02 6.70
CA ILE A 37 -0.23 -10.29 6.39
C ILE A 37 0.51 -11.00 5.24
N VAL A 38 0.83 -10.26 4.17
CA VAL A 38 1.56 -10.80 3.01
C VAL A 38 2.94 -11.31 3.42
N ILE A 39 3.72 -10.51 4.17
CA ILE A 39 5.06 -10.87 4.63
C ILE A 39 4.98 -12.06 5.59
N GLY A 40 3.97 -12.12 6.45
CA GLY A 40 3.72 -13.27 7.33
C GLY A 40 3.54 -14.57 6.55
N LEU A 41 2.66 -14.58 5.54
CA LEU A 41 2.45 -15.73 4.67
C LEU A 41 3.71 -16.07 3.85
N TYR A 42 4.44 -15.06 3.40
CA TYR A 42 5.71 -15.23 2.71
C TYR A 42 6.75 -15.93 3.58
N ASN A 43 6.88 -15.55 4.85
CA ASN A 43 7.82 -16.18 5.77
C ASN A 43 7.47 -17.65 6.06
N VAL A 44 6.19 -18.00 6.17
CA VAL A 44 5.75 -19.40 6.38
C VAL A 44 6.30 -20.32 5.29
N TYR A 45 6.30 -19.86 4.03
CA TYR A 45 6.86 -20.62 2.92
C TYR A 45 8.36 -20.92 3.10
N PHE A 46 9.16 -19.92 3.47
CA PHE A 46 10.61 -20.10 3.62
C PHE A 46 10.99 -20.88 4.87
N PHE A 47 10.21 -20.78 5.95
CA PHE A 47 10.39 -21.64 7.12
C PHE A 47 10.16 -23.11 6.77
N LEU A 48 9.12 -23.41 5.99
CA LEU A 48 8.85 -24.78 5.54
C LEU A 48 9.94 -25.32 4.61
N ALA A 49 10.51 -24.47 3.74
CA ALA A 49 11.65 -24.87 2.91
C ALA A 49 12.91 -25.17 3.75
N ALA A 50 13.18 -24.36 4.77
CA ALA A 50 14.30 -24.57 5.69
C ALA A 50 14.16 -25.85 6.51
N GLU A 51 12.95 -26.18 6.98
CA GLU A 51 12.67 -27.45 7.68
C GLU A 51 12.91 -28.68 6.79
N ASN A 52 12.67 -28.56 5.49
CA ASN A 52 12.93 -29.62 4.51
C ASN A 52 14.37 -29.61 3.97
N GLY A 53 15.27 -28.82 4.56
CA GLY A 53 16.69 -28.78 4.21
C GLY A 53 17.02 -28.08 2.89
N VAL A 54 16.10 -27.26 2.35
CA VAL A 54 16.36 -26.48 1.13
C VAL A 54 16.72 -25.04 1.49
N ASP A 55 17.92 -24.63 1.12
CA ASP A 55 18.37 -23.25 1.30
C ASP A 55 17.81 -22.35 0.19
N LEU A 56 16.89 -21.45 0.58
CA LEU A 56 16.30 -20.44 -0.29
C LEU A 56 16.57 -19.01 0.24
N THR A 57 17.59 -18.84 1.08
CA THR A 57 17.85 -17.58 1.80
C THR A 57 18.01 -16.39 0.85
N ILE A 58 18.67 -16.57 -0.29
CA ILE A 58 18.85 -15.51 -1.29
C ILE A 58 17.50 -15.05 -1.88
N PHE A 59 16.64 -16.00 -2.24
CA PHE A 59 15.30 -15.69 -2.76
C PHE A 59 14.45 -14.97 -1.71
N TRP A 60 14.56 -15.38 -0.44
CA TRP A 60 13.89 -14.71 0.67
C TRP A 60 14.34 -13.25 0.82
N ILE A 61 15.65 -13.00 0.85
CA ILE A 61 16.22 -11.64 0.99
C ILE A 61 15.73 -10.75 -0.16
N VAL A 62 15.87 -11.23 -1.40
CA VAL A 62 15.44 -10.46 -2.58
C VAL A 62 13.94 -10.18 -2.50
N GLY A 63 13.12 -11.18 -2.18
CA GLY A 63 11.68 -11.03 -2.06
C GLY A 63 11.25 -10.03 -0.98
N ILE A 64 11.89 -10.06 0.19
CA ILE A 64 11.64 -9.10 1.28
C ILE A 64 12.01 -7.68 0.84
N ILE A 65 13.19 -7.48 0.24
CA ILE A 65 13.63 -6.16 -0.24
C ILE A 65 12.63 -5.63 -1.28
N THR A 66 12.22 -6.45 -2.25
CA THR A 66 11.26 -6.05 -3.28
C THR A 66 9.91 -5.67 -2.67
N MET A 67 9.41 -6.43 -1.69
CA MET A 67 8.18 -6.09 -0.97
C MET A 67 8.30 -4.76 -0.20
N PHE A 68 9.43 -4.50 0.46
CA PHE A 68 9.68 -3.23 1.16
C PHE A 68 9.70 -2.04 0.20
N VAL A 69 10.32 -2.19 -0.97
CA VAL A 69 10.31 -1.16 -2.02
C VAL A 69 8.88 -0.89 -2.51
N GLY A 70 8.06 -1.93 -2.67
CA GLY A 70 6.64 -1.78 -3.02
C GLY A 70 5.86 -1.03 -1.93
N LEU A 71 6.04 -1.40 -0.67
CA LEU A 71 5.41 -0.75 0.48
C LEU A 71 5.76 0.74 0.55
N LEU A 72 7.04 1.09 0.43
CA LEU A 72 7.49 2.48 0.42
C LEU A 72 6.89 3.27 -0.74
N SER A 73 6.76 2.64 -1.91
CA SER A 73 6.11 3.25 -3.08
C SER A 73 4.66 3.62 -2.79
N PHE A 74 3.93 2.73 -2.09
CA PHE A 74 2.56 3.02 -1.66
C PHE A 74 2.50 4.11 -0.59
N ILE A 75 3.33 4.03 0.47
CA ILE A 75 3.34 5.07 1.51
C ILE A 75 3.65 6.45 0.90
N TYR A 76 4.57 6.51 -0.05
CA TYR A 76 4.91 7.74 -0.75
C TYR A 76 3.76 8.24 -1.65
N GLY A 77 3.02 7.34 -2.29
CA GLY A 77 1.80 7.70 -3.02
C GLY A 77 0.74 8.33 -2.11
N ILE A 78 0.55 7.80 -0.90
CA ILE A 78 -0.35 8.39 0.12
C ILE A 78 0.16 9.77 0.53
N TYR A 79 1.47 9.91 0.75
CA TYR A 79 2.07 11.19 1.11
C TYR A 79 1.82 12.27 0.05
N LEU A 80 1.89 11.93 -1.25
CA LEU A 80 1.65 12.86 -2.36
C LEU A 80 0.19 13.33 -2.45
N LEU A 81 -0.77 12.58 -1.93
CA LEU A 81 -2.17 13.04 -1.87
C LEU A 81 -2.34 14.23 -0.93
N ILE A 82 -1.58 14.28 0.16
CA ILE A 82 -1.72 15.31 1.18
C ILE A 82 -0.79 16.48 0.89
N ASN A 83 0.49 16.16 0.63
CA ASN A 83 1.51 17.18 0.47
C ASN A 83 1.75 17.47 -0.99
N THR A 84 1.75 18.75 -1.35
CA THR A 84 2.25 19.18 -2.66
C THR A 84 3.78 19.15 -2.62
N PRO A 85 4.42 18.34 -3.47
CA PRO A 85 5.87 18.29 -3.50
C PRO A 85 6.46 19.63 -3.96
N PHE A 86 7.68 19.92 -3.53
CA PHE A 86 8.33 21.22 -3.78
C PHE A 86 8.35 21.60 -5.27
N TRP A 87 8.57 20.64 -6.16
CA TRP A 87 8.61 20.87 -7.61
C TRP A 87 7.25 21.19 -8.26
N LEU A 88 6.14 20.99 -7.54
CA LEU A 88 4.78 21.36 -7.99
C LEU A 88 4.26 22.61 -7.28
N LYS A 89 4.97 23.13 -6.27
CA LYS A 89 4.43 24.17 -5.37
C LYS A 89 4.13 25.50 -6.07
N ASP A 90 4.92 25.85 -7.08
CA ASP A 90 4.80 27.10 -7.84
C ASP A 90 3.90 26.98 -9.08
N LYS A 91 3.29 25.82 -9.32
CA LYS A 91 2.42 25.55 -10.48
C LYS A 91 0.95 25.86 -10.21
N LYS A 92 0.17 26.03 -11.28
CA LYS A 92 -1.30 26.17 -11.19
C LYS A 92 -1.96 24.92 -10.58
N LYS A 93 -3.11 25.09 -9.91
CA LYS A 93 -3.80 24.02 -9.14
C LYS A 93 -4.13 22.79 -9.99
N ASP A 94 -4.49 22.98 -11.25
CA ASP A 94 -4.75 21.91 -12.23
C ASP A 94 -3.48 21.13 -12.59
N GLU A 95 -2.36 21.81 -12.85
CA GLU A 95 -1.06 21.18 -13.10
C GLU A 95 -0.55 20.42 -11.87
N GLN A 96 -0.82 20.92 -10.66
CA GLN A 96 -0.48 20.23 -9.41
C GLN A 96 -1.23 18.91 -9.27
N ILE A 97 -2.54 18.91 -9.50
CA ILE A 97 -3.38 17.71 -9.40
C ILE A 97 -2.94 16.67 -10.43
N PHE A 98 -2.71 17.10 -11.68
CA PHE A 98 -2.27 16.22 -12.75
C PHE A 98 -0.88 15.62 -12.48
N GLY A 99 0.08 16.44 -12.05
CA GLY A 99 1.43 15.98 -11.70
C GLY A 99 1.46 14.98 -10.55
N LYS A 100 0.63 15.20 -9.51
CA LYS A 100 0.45 14.24 -8.41
C LYS A 100 -0.13 12.92 -8.91
N ALA A 101 -1.19 12.97 -9.72
CA ALA A 101 -1.83 11.78 -10.26
C ALA A 101 -0.87 10.93 -11.10
N ILE A 102 -0.10 11.57 -12.00
CA ILE A 102 0.93 10.87 -12.79
C ILE A 102 1.98 10.21 -11.88
N THR A 103 2.45 10.92 -10.85
CA THR A 103 3.46 10.38 -9.95
C THR A 103 2.92 9.16 -9.19
N ILE A 104 1.68 9.21 -8.71
CA ILE A 104 1.01 8.08 -8.05
C ILE A 104 0.87 6.89 -9.01
N ILE A 105 0.51 7.13 -10.27
CA ILE A 105 0.42 6.06 -11.29
C ILE A 105 1.79 5.42 -11.54
N ILE A 106 2.86 6.22 -11.63
CA ILE A 106 4.22 5.69 -11.81
C ILE A 106 4.64 4.83 -10.62
N LEU A 107 4.38 5.29 -9.39
CA LEU A 107 4.67 4.53 -8.17
C LEU A 107 3.87 3.23 -8.12
N PHE A 108 2.61 3.26 -8.55
CA PHE A 108 1.77 2.07 -8.68
C PHE A 108 2.37 1.08 -9.69
N LEU A 109 2.74 1.54 -10.88
CA LEU A 109 3.40 0.70 -11.89
C LEU A 109 4.72 0.11 -11.37
N PHE A 110 5.50 0.90 -10.63
CA PHE A 110 6.73 0.43 -10.01
C PHE A 110 6.47 -0.66 -8.96
N SER A 111 5.38 -0.55 -8.19
CA SER A 111 4.97 -1.58 -7.23
C SER A 111 4.62 -2.93 -7.88
N LEU A 112 4.26 -2.96 -9.18
CA LEU A 112 3.99 -4.20 -9.90
C LEU A 112 5.24 -5.08 -10.05
N VAL A 113 6.45 -4.53 -9.84
CA VAL A 113 7.69 -5.31 -9.83
C VAL A 113 7.64 -6.46 -8.82
N VAL A 114 6.88 -6.31 -7.73
CA VAL A 114 6.72 -7.38 -6.74
C VAL A 114 5.95 -8.56 -7.31
N VAL A 115 4.94 -8.32 -8.16
CA VAL A 115 4.17 -9.38 -8.82
C VAL A 115 5.06 -10.13 -9.81
N ILE A 116 5.86 -9.40 -10.60
CA ILE A 116 6.84 -9.98 -11.53
C ILE A 116 7.83 -10.86 -10.75
N GLN A 117 8.35 -10.37 -9.63
CA GLN A 117 9.25 -11.13 -8.76
C GLN A 117 8.59 -12.42 -8.24
N LYS A 118 7.31 -12.40 -7.84
CA LYS A 118 6.60 -13.62 -7.43
C LYS A 118 6.41 -14.62 -8.58
N ILE A 119 6.20 -14.14 -9.81
CA ILE A 119 6.12 -15.01 -11.00
C ILE A 119 7.48 -15.69 -11.24
N ILE A 120 8.59 -14.95 -11.15
CA ILE A 120 9.94 -15.52 -11.27
C ILE A 120 10.16 -16.59 -10.19
N GLU A 121 9.86 -16.28 -8.92
CA GLU A 121 9.99 -17.23 -7.81
C GLU A 121 9.17 -18.51 -8.03
N TYR A 122 7.97 -18.41 -8.60
CA TYR A 122 7.13 -19.58 -8.90
C TYR A 122 7.80 -20.57 -9.87
N PHE A 123 8.52 -20.07 -10.88
CA PHE A 123 9.23 -20.92 -11.84
C PHE A 123 10.58 -21.40 -11.34
N THR A 124 11.28 -20.58 -10.54
CA THR A 124 12.67 -20.85 -10.15
C THR A 124 12.76 -21.74 -8.91
N ILE A 125 11.81 -21.62 -7.98
CA ILE A 125 11.88 -22.32 -6.70
C ILE A 125 11.27 -23.74 -6.82
N PRO A 126 11.96 -24.79 -6.33
CA PRO A 126 11.46 -26.15 -6.39
C PRO A 126 10.14 -26.33 -5.60
N ASN A 127 9.31 -27.27 -6.05
CA ASN A 127 8.08 -27.63 -5.35
C ASN A 127 8.41 -28.54 -4.17
N ILE A 128 8.47 -27.98 -2.96
CA ILE A 128 8.75 -28.73 -1.74
C ILE A 128 7.42 -28.95 -1.02
N ASN A 129 6.96 -30.18 -0.86
CA ASN A 129 5.76 -30.47 -0.06
C ASN A 129 4.50 -29.63 -0.47
N GLU A 130 4.19 -29.57 -1.77
CA GLU A 130 3.10 -28.75 -2.35
C GLU A 130 3.20 -27.22 -2.13
N SER A 131 4.37 -26.73 -1.72
CA SER A 131 4.61 -25.31 -1.42
C SER A 131 4.40 -24.36 -2.59
N LYS A 132 4.35 -24.84 -3.84
CA LYS A 132 3.96 -24.03 -5.01
C LYS A 132 2.58 -23.42 -4.86
N PHE A 133 1.67 -24.06 -4.14
CA PHE A 133 0.36 -23.50 -3.82
C PHE A 133 0.47 -22.23 -2.96
N MET A 134 1.42 -22.17 -2.01
CA MET A 134 1.64 -20.96 -1.20
C MET A 134 2.23 -19.81 -2.03
N ILE A 135 3.22 -20.08 -2.89
CA ILE A 135 3.77 -19.05 -3.79
C ILE A 135 2.66 -18.50 -4.71
N LEU A 136 1.84 -19.39 -5.26
CA LEU A 136 0.70 -19.01 -6.11
C LEU A 136 -0.35 -18.20 -5.32
N GLY A 137 -0.63 -18.60 -4.09
CA GLY A 137 -1.51 -17.87 -3.17
C GLY A 137 -1.01 -16.46 -2.88
N ILE A 138 0.28 -16.28 -2.63
CA ILE A 138 0.90 -14.95 -2.42
C ILE A 138 0.89 -14.14 -3.72
N GLY A 139 1.19 -14.79 -4.86
CA GLY A 139 1.13 -14.19 -6.19
C GLY A 139 -0.27 -13.68 -6.54
N GLY A 140 -1.33 -14.37 -6.13
CA GLY A 140 -2.72 -13.93 -6.28
C GLY A 140 -3.18 -12.92 -5.23
N MET A 141 -2.68 -13.02 -3.98
CA MET A 141 -3.01 -12.08 -2.91
C MET A 141 -2.42 -10.69 -3.16
N MET A 142 -1.26 -10.58 -3.80
CA MET A 142 -0.62 -9.28 -4.07
C MET A 142 -1.46 -8.34 -4.96
N PRO A 143 -1.98 -8.77 -6.12
CA PRO A 143 -2.96 -7.99 -6.89
C PRO A 143 -4.20 -7.60 -6.09
N PHE A 144 -4.70 -8.50 -5.23
CA PHE A 144 -5.84 -8.20 -4.36
C PHE A 144 -5.49 -7.09 -3.34
N VAL A 145 -4.32 -7.15 -2.70
CA VAL A 145 -3.83 -6.07 -1.82
C VAL A 145 -3.73 -4.77 -2.59
N TYR A 146 -3.22 -4.79 -3.82
CA TYR A 146 -3.10 -3.58 -4.65
C TYR A 146 -4.46 -2.98 -5.01
N PHE A 147 -5.44 -3.84 -5.29
CA PHE A 147 -6.83 -3.42 -5.49
C PHE A 147 -7.42 -2.76 -4.23
N VAL A 148 -7.23 -3.36 -3.05
CA VAL A 148 -7.68 -2.77 -1.78
C VAL A 148 -7.03 -1.41 -1.53
N ILE A 149 -5.72 -1.28 -1.77
CA ILE A 149 -5.00 -0.01 -1.64
C ILE A 149 -5.55 1.04 -2.62
N MET A 150 -5.85 0.67 -3.87
CA MET A 150 -6.52 1.54 -4.85
C MET A 150 -7.89 2.03 -4.37
N MET A 151 -8.70 1.13 -3.78
CA MET A 151 -9.99 1.50 -3.22
C MET A 151 -9.85 2.47 -2.04
N LEU A 152 -8.85 2.26 -1.18
CA LEU A 152 -8.52 3.20 -0.10
C LEU A 152 -8.11 4.56 -0.65
N TYR A 153 -7.32 4.61 -1.73
CA TYR A 153 -6.93 5.84 -2.42
C TYR A 153 -8.14 6.63 -2.94
N ILE A 154 -9.05 5.95 -3.62
CA ILE A 154 -10.27 6.56 -4.17
C ILE A 154 -11.14 7.09 -3.03
N HIS A 155 -11.38 6.26 -2.00
CA HIS A 155 -12.20 6.64 -0.86
C HIS A 155 -11.62 7.86 -0.13
N TYR A 156 -10.31 7.87 0.13
CA TYR A 156 -9.64 9.00 0.77
C TYR A 156 -9.75 10.28 -0.08
N THR A 157 -9.59 10.17 -1.40
CA THR A 157 -9.70 11.32 -2.31
C THR A 157 -11.12 11.88 -2.34
N GLN A 158 -12.14 11.02 -2.34
CA GLN A 158 -13.56 11.43 -2.25
C GLN A 158 -13.86 12.14 -0.93
N VAL A 159 -13.35 11.59 0.17
CA VAL A 159 -13.48 12.20 1.50
C VAL A 159 -12.83 13.58 1.50
N LEU A 160 -11.62 13.73 0.95
CA LEU A 160 -10.95 15.03 0.84
C LEU A 160 -11.75 16.03 -0.01
N LEU A 161 -12.28 15.61 -1.16
CA LEU A 161 -13.05 16.43 -2.09
C LEU A 161 -14.37 16.91 -1.47
N ASN A 162 -15.11 16.00 -0.84
CA ASN A 162 -16.37 16.33 -0.15
C ASN A 162 -16.15 17.33 0.99
N TYR A 163 -15.01 17.25 1.68
CA TYR A 163 -14.67 18.23 2.69
C TYR A 163 -14.27 19.59 2.11
N GLU A 164 -13.52 19.63 1.00
CA GLU A 164 -13.21 20.91 0.32
C GLU A 164 -14.48 21.61 -0.20
N LEU A 165 -15.48 20.85 -0.64
CA LEU A 165 -16.78 21.41 -1.05
C LEU A 165 -17.57 21.98 0.13
N LYS A 166 -17.57 21.28 1.27
CA LYS A 166 -18.31 21.70 2.47
C LYS A 166 -17.72 22.97 3.11
N ASP A 167 -16.38 23.07 3.18
CA ASP A 167 -15.69 24.28 3.65
C ASP A 167 -15.97 25.49 2.73
N ALA A 168 -16.22 25.26 1.42
CA ALA A 168 -16.59 26.32 0.49
C ALA A 168 -18.04 26.79 0.72
N ASP A 169 -18.99 25.87 0.90
CA ASP A 169 -20.40 26.20 1.15
C ASP A 169 -20.60 27.00 2.46
N GLU A 170 -19.88 26.65 3.53
CA GLU A 170 -19.89 27.41 4.81
C GLU A 170 -19.29 28.82 4.70
N LEU A 171 -18.50 29.09 3.66
CA LEU A 171 -17.90 30.41 3.43
C LEU A 171 -18.83 31.35 2.64
N PHE A 172 -19.89 30.81 2.03
CA PHE A 172 -20.85 31.53 1.20
C PHE A 172 -22.25 31.67 1.87
N GLU A 173 -22.45 31.12 3.07
CA GLU A 173 -23.57 31.43 4.00
C GLU A 173 -23.23 32.54 4.99
#